data_AF-A0A420D973-F1
#
_entry.id   AF-A0A420D973-F1
#
_cell.length_a   1.000
_cell.length_b   1.000
_cell.length_c   1.000
_cell.angle_alpha   90.00
_cell.angle_beta   90.00
_cell.angle_gamma   90.00
#
_symmetry.space_group_name_H-M   'P 1'
#
loop_
_entity.id
_entity.type
_entity.pdbx_description
1 polymer ?
#
loop_
_entity_poly.entity_id
_entity_poly.type
_entity_poly.pdbx_seq_one_letter_code
_entity_poly.pdbx_strand_id
1 'polypeptide(L)'
;MAITLKYGRNYYDYDEGSMLFLAPDQLVGSTDYNSETYCYILLIHPDFLLGHPIARKIKQYGYFSYASNEALHLSESERAIIQSVYGIMEQELNSRVDEFSQEVVIAQLELLLRYVNRFYKRQFITRKVVSNDILQRTESILDDYLNNQLSLQHGLPTVQYIADQLKISAGYLSDLLRSLIGQNAQQYIRNKIIEKAKERLTNTDLTVAEIAYELGFEHPQSLSKMFRVRTGLSPVEFRNSFE
;
A
#
# COMPACT_ATOMS: atom_id res chain seq x y z
N MET A 1 25.97 4.30 -19.17
CA MET A 1 25.84 5.35 -18.13
C MET A 1 24.48 5.12 -17.49
N ALA A 2 24.36 5.19 -16.17
CA ALA A 2 23.07 4.99 -15.52
C ALA A 2 22.10 6.12 -15.90
N ILE A 3 20.91 5.78 -16.41
CA ILE A 3 19.94 6.79 -16.82
C ILE A 3 19.11 7.19 -15.60
N THR A 4 19.36 8.40 -15.09
CA THR A 4 18.65 8.96 -13.94
C THR A 4 17.50 9.86 -14.41
N LEU A 5 16.33 9.28 -14.62
CA LEU A 5 15.12 10.04 -14.95
C LEU A 5 14.57 10.68 -13.68
N LYS A 6 14.58 12.02 -13.63
CA LYS A 6 14.12 12.78 -12.47
C LYS A 6 12.60 12.86 -12.47
N TYR A 7 11.97 12.16 -11.52
CA TYR A 7 10.52 12.21 -11.35
C TYR A 7 10.15 12.43 -9.89
N GLY A 8 9.55 13.59 -9.60
CA GLY A 8 9.37 14.09 -8.24
C GLY A 8 10.66 14.66 -7.64
N ARG A 9 10.97 14.28 -6.38
CA ARG A 9 12.13 14.82 -5.61
C ARG A 9 13.31 13.86 -5.46
N ASN A 10 13.22 12.64 -5.98
CA ASN A 10 14.25 11.61 -5.85
C ASN A 10 14.89 11.31 -7.22
N TYR A 11 16.12 10.82 -7.18
CA TYR A 11 16.80 10.20 -8.32
C TYR A 11 16.65 8.68 -8.19
N TYR A 12 16.43 8.00 -9.31
CA TYR A 12 16.31 6.53 -9.39
C TYR A 12 17.20 6.02 -10.52
N ASP A 13 17.84 4.86 -10.30
CA ASP A 13 18.50 4.10 -11.37
C ASP A 13 17.44 3.32 -12.17
N TYR A 14 17.37 3.54 -13.48
CA TYR A 14 16.37 2.92 -14.36
C TYR A 14 16.88 1.69 -15.13
N ASP A 15 18.15 1.30 -14.97
CA ASP A 15 18.91 0.46 -15.92
C ASP A 15 18.31 -0.94 -16.24
N GLU A 16 17.48 -1.54 -15.37
CA GLU A 16 16.78 -2.81 -15.66
C GLU A 16 15.30 -2.65 -16.13
N GLY A 17 14.76 -1.43 -16.09
CA GLY A 17 13.37 -1.12 -16.46
C GLY A 17 12.38 -1.17 -15.28
N SER A 18 11.26 -0.47 -15.43
CA SER A 18 10.23 -0.37 -14.38
C SER A 18 8.84 -0.10 -14.98
N MET A 19 7.79 -0.51 -14.27
CA MET A 19 6.39 -0.26 -14.65
C MET A 19 5.74 0.76 -13.70
N LEU A 20 4.93 1.63 -14.28
CA LEU A 20 4.04 2.55 -13.58
C LEU A 20 2.59 2.16 -13.87
N PHE A 21 1.71 2.35 -12.89
CA PHE A 21 0.29 2.03 -12.98
C PHE A 21 -0.51 3.27 -12.61
N LEU A 22 -1.55 3.56 -13.39
CA LEU A 22 -2.36 4.76 -13.26
C LEU A 22 -3.84 4.37 -13.28
N ALA A 23 -4.59 4.84 -12.29
CA ALA A 23 -6.04 4.85 -12.35
C ALA A 23 -6.52 6.04 -13.22
N PRO A 24 -7.76 5.99 -13.76
CA PRO A 24 -8.41 7.17 -14.33
C PRO A 24 -8.37 8.36 -13.37
N ASP A 25 -8.31 9.56 -13.95
CA ASP A 25 -8.32 10.86 -13.24
C ASP A 25 -7.15 11.13 -12.27
N GLN A 26 -6.12 10.27 -12.24
CA GLN A 26 -4.88 10.58 -11.51
C GLN A 26 -4.04 11.64 -12.23
N LEU A 27 -3.72 12.72 -11.50
CA LEU A 27 -2.81 13.76 -12.00
C LEU A 27 -1.36 13.27 -11.96
N VAL A 28 -0.79 13.14 -13.15
CA VAL A 28 0.61 12.77 -13.40
C VAL A 28 1.40 14.06 -13.64
N GLY A 29 2.49 14.27 -12.89
CA GLY A 29 3.37 15.42 -13.04
C GLY A 29 4.16 15.42 -14.36
N SER A 30 4.83 16.53 -14.64
CA SER A 30 5.68 16.67 -15.83
C SER A 30 6.89 15.75 -15.77
N THR A 31 7.03 14.84 -16.75
CA THR A 31 8.28 14.11 -17.02
C THR A 31 9.28 15.01 -17.72
N ASP A 32 10.52 15.07 -17.22
CA ASP A 32 11.65 15.56 -18.00
C ASP A 32 11.92 14.57 -19.15
N TYR A 33 11.77 15.02 -20.40
CA TYR A 33 11.76 14.16 -21.58
C TYR A 33 13.20 13.80 -22.00
N ASN A 34 13.63 12.55 -21.75
CA ASN A 34 14.89 12.03 -22.27
C ASN A 34 14.66 11.21 -23.56
N SER A 35 15.28 11.64 -24.66
CA SER A 35 15.18 11.01 -25.98
C SER A 35 15.76 9.59 -26.07
N GLU A 36 16.51 9.13 -25.08
CA GLU A 36 17.13 7.80 -25.06
C GLU A 36 16.26 6.70 -24.41
N THR A 37 15.05 7.03 -23.94
CA THR A 37 14.18 6.09 -23.19
C THR A 37 13.05 5.53 -24.04
N TYR A 38 13.04 4.21 -24.27
CA TYR A 38 11.91 3.50 -24.87
C TYR A 38 10.83 3.20 -23.82
N CYS A 39 9.55 3.42 -24.16
CA CYS A 39 8.41 3.22 -23.27
C CYS A 39 7.28 2.48 -23.99
N TYR A 40 6.63 1.54 -23.30
CA TYR A 40 5.40 0.88 -23.75
C TYR A 40 4.23 1.42 -22.93
N ILE A 41 3.12 1.79 -23.58
CA ILE A 41 1.95 2.38 -22.93
C ILE A 41 0.72 1.56 -23.29
N LEU A 42 0.13 0.89 -22.29
CA LEU A 42 -1.12 0.14 -22.43
C LEU A 42 -2.29 0.99 -21.90
N LEU A 43 -3.07 1.58 -22.80
CA LEU A 43 -4.30 2.31 -22.46
C LEU A 43 -5.51 1.40 -22.60
N ILE A 44 -6.40 1.40 -21.59
CA ILE A 44 -7.54 0.49 -21.51
C ILE A 44 -8.80 1.34 -21.24
N HIS A 45 -9.72 1.40 -22.20
CA HIS A 45 -11.01 2.05 -21.97
C HIS A 45 -11.84 1.23 -20.98
N PRO A 46 -12.51 1.84 -19.97
CA PRO A 46 -13.28 1.08 -18.97
C PRO A 46 -14.33 0.14 -19.59
N ASP A 47 -14.96 0.56 -20.69
CA ASP A 47 -16.01 -0.21 -21.36
C ASP A 47 -15.51 -1.53 -21.97
N PHE A 48 -14.22 -1.61 -22.33
CA PHE A 48 -13.60 -2.84 -22.85
C PHE A 48 -13.65 -3.99 -21.83
N LEU A 49 -13.79 -3.67 -20.54
CA LEU A 49 -13.85 -4.63 -19.44
C LEU A 49 -15.28 -4.97 -19.00
N LEU A 50 -16.31 -4.29 -19.51
CA LEU A 50 -17.71 -4.49 -19.10
C LEU A 50 -18.19 -5.91 -19.43
N GLY A 51 -19.07 -6.45 -18.58
CA GLY A 51 -19.49 -7.86 -18.63
C GLY A 51 -18.46 -8.84 -18.04
N HIS A 52 -17.16 -8.57 -18.17
CA HIS A 52 -16.11 -9.49 -17.74
C HIS A 52 -15.76 -9.38 -16.23
N PRO A 53 -15.38 -10.48 -15.54
CA PRO A 53 -15.01 -10.45 -14.13
C PRO A 53 -13.86 -9.49 -13.79
N ILE A 54 -12.97 -9.25 -14.75
CA ILE A 54 -11.80 -8.38 -14.61
C ILE A 54 -12.17 -6.94 -14.19
N ALA A 55 -13.31 -6.38 -14.63
CA ALA A 55 -13.74 -5.02 -14.27
C ALA A 55 -14.01 -4.84 -12.76
N ARG A 56 -14.32 -5.92 -12.04
CA ARG A 56 -14.44 -5.91 -10.57
C ARG A 56 -13.10 -6.16 -9.89
N LYS A 57 -12.30 -7.04 -10.47
CA LYS A 57 -11.00 -7.51 -9.95
C LYS A 57 -9.89 -6.47 -10.07
N ILE A 58 -9.85 -5.70 -11.15
CA ILE A 58 -8.83 -4.67 -11.39
C ILE A 58 -8.83 -3.59 -10.30
N LYS A 59 -10.02 -3.26 -9.76
CA LYS A 59 -10.23 -2.34 -8.63
C LYS A 59 -9.73 -2.87 -7.28
N GLN A 60 -9.31 -4.13 -7.20
CA GLN A 60 -8.75 -4.76 -6.00
C GLN A 60 -7.21 -4.75 -5.99
N TYR A 61 -6.58 -4.35 -7.11
CA TYR A 61 -5.13 -4.25 -7.19
C TYR A 61 -4.66 -2.88 -6.66
N GLY A 62 -4.08 -2.89 -5.45
CA GLY A 62 -3.60 -1.67 -4.78
C GLY A 62 -2.60 -0.85 -5.61
N TYR A 63 -1.88 -1.46 -6.54
CA TYR A 63 -0.89 -0.77 -7.35
C TYR A 63 -1.45 0.32 -8.29
N PHE A 64 -2.75 0.34 -8.59
CA PHE A 64 -3.37 1.48 -9.30
C PHE A 64 -3.59 2.71 -8.38
N SER A 65 -3.46 2.58 -7.06
CA SER A 65 -3.49 3.71 -6.11
C SER A 65 -2.10 4.09 -5.56
N TYR A 66 -1.04 3.46 -6.06
CA TYR A 66 0.33 3.76 -5.67
C TYR A 66 0.80 5.08 -6.26
N ALA A 67 1.71 5.74 -5.55
CA ALA A 67 2.35 6.95 -6.00
C ALA A 67 3.51 6.63 -6.98
N SER A 68 3.88 7.58 -7.83
CA SER A 68 4.91 7.37 -8.86
C SER A 68 6.31 6.99 -8.35
N ASN A 69 6.61 7.29 -7.09
CA ASN A 69 7.83 6.86 -6.39
C ASN A 69 7.79 5.39 -5.91
N GLU A 70 6.72 4.66 -6.20
CA GLU A 70 6.43 3.27 -5.79
C GLU A 70 6.35 2.33 -7.01
N ALA A 71 7.09 2.68 -8.07
CA ALA A 71 7.18 1.91 -9.30
C ALA A 71 7.52 0.43 -9.07
N LEU A 72 6.99 -0.44 -9.94
CA LEU A 72 7.39 -1.83 -9.97
C LEU A 72 8.70 -1.97 -10.71
N HIS A 73 9.77 -2.34 -10.00
CA HIS A 73 11.04 -2.67 -10.63
C HIS A 73 11.03 -4.13 -11.08
N LEU A 74 11.41 -4.35 -12.34
CA LEU A 74 11.54 -5.68 -12.92
C LEU A 74 13.02 -6.09 -12.92
N SER A 75 13.28 -7.38 -12.76
CA SER A 75 14.53 -7.96 -13.25
C SER A 75 14.42 -8.17 -14.76
N GLU A 76 15.55 -8.24 -15.47
CA GLU A 76 15.56 -8.52 -16.92
C GLU A 76 14.65 -9.69 -17.33
N SER A 77 14.66 -10.78 -16.55
CA SER A 77 13.82 -11.97 -16.77
C SER A 77 12.30 -11.73 -16.66
N GLU A 78 11.84 -10.76 -15.85
CA GLU A 78 10.42 -10.39 -15.82
C GLU A 78 10.09 -9.25 -16.78
N ARG A 79 11.04 -8.38 -17.13
CA ARG A 79 10.91 -7.48 -18.28
C ARG A 79 10.59 -8.29 -19.54
N ALA A 80 11.35 -9.36 -19.80
CA ALA A 80 11.11 -10.28 -20.91
C ALA A 80 9.74 -10.97 -20.87
N ILE A 81 9.24 -11.37 -19.69
CA ILE A 81 7.90 -11.96 -19.52
C ILE A 81 6.81 -10.94 -19.81
N ILE A 82 6.91 -9.73 -19.25
CA ILE A 82 5.93 -8.64 -19.49
C ILE A 82 5.94 -8.24 -20.98
N GLN A 83 7.11 -8.11 -21.59
CA GLN A 83 7.25 -7.81 -23.03
C GLN A 83 6.66 -8.92 -23.91
N SER A 84 6.78 -10.20 -23.51
CA SER A 84 6.19 -11.32 -24.23
C SER A 84 4.65 -11.27 -24.20
N VAL A 85 4.04 -11.02 -23.03
CA VAL A 85 2.57 -10.88 -22.91
C VAL A 85 2.09 -9.62 -23.65
N TYR A 86 2.83 -8.52 -23.60
CA TYR A 86 2.53 -7.30 -24.37
C TYR A 86 2.57 -7.57 -25.88
N GLY A 87 3.62 -8.22 -26.39
CA GLY A 87 3.75 -8.54 -27.82
C GLY A 87 2.65 -9.46 -28.34
N ILE A 88 2.15 -10.39 -27.53
CA ILE A 88 1.00 -11.24 -27.88
C ILE A 88 -0.29 -10.41 -27.96
N MET A 89 -0.53 -9.49 -27.02
CA MET A 89 -1.67 -8.56 -27.10
C MET A 89 -1.56 -7.62 -28.31
N GLU A 90 -0.37 -7.13 -28.62
CA GLU A 90 -0.10 -6.28 -29.78
C GLU A 90 -0.35 -7.04 -31.10
N GLN A 91 0.02 -8.32 -31.19
CA GLN A 91 -0.28 -9.16 -32.34
C GLN A 91 -1.79 -9.43 -32.50
N GLU A 92 -2.51 -9.70 -31.41
CA GLU A 92 -3.97 -9.88 -31.44
C GLU A 92 -4.68 -8.59 -31.87
N LEU A 93 -4.31 -7.43 -31.29
CA LEU A 93 -4.92 -6.14 -31.60
C LEU A 93 -4.63 -5.62 -33.02
N ASN A 94 -3.54 -6.07 -33.65
CA ASN A 94 -3.21 -5.78 -35.06
C ASN A 94 -3.71 -6.87 -36.04
N SER A 95 -4.32 -7.94 -35.54
CA SER A 95 -4.90 -9.01 -36.36
C SER A 95 -6.32 -8.67 -36.83
N ARG A 96 -6.89 -9.54 -37.68
CA ARG A 96 -8.29 -9.38 -38.10
C ARG A 96 -9.21 -9.75 -36.93
N VAL A 97 -9.80 -8.73 -36.31
CA VAL A 97 -10.80 -8.86 -35.24
C VAL A 97 -11.93 -9.83 -35.63
N ASP A 98 -12.21 -10.79 -34.76
CA ASP A 98 -13.37 -11.67 -34.81
C ASP A 98 -14.15 -11.66 -33.47
N GLU A 99 -15.03 -12.65 -33.25
CA GLU A 99 -15.85 -12.74 -32.03
C GLU A 99 -15.07 -13.15 -30.77
N PHE A 100 -13.84 -13.66 -30.90
CA PHE A 100 -13.00 -14.13 -29.80
C PHE A 100 -11.91 -13.14 -29.40
N SER A 101 -11.46 -12.25 -30.30
CA SER A 101 -10.34 -11.33 -30.05
C SER A 101 -10.44 -10.53 -28.74
N GLN A 102 -11.65 -10.07 -28.35
CA GLN A 102 -11.83 -9.37 -27.07
C GLN A 102 -11.55 -10.29 -25.87
N GLU A 103 -12.02 -11.55 -25.89
CA GLU A 103 -11.77 -12.50 -24.80
C GLU A 103 -10.28 -12.88 -24.72
N VAL A 104 -9.61 -13.04 -25.87
CA VAL A 104 -8.16 -13.32 -25.95
C VAL A 104 -7.35 -12.18 -25.32
N VAL A 105 -7.60 -10.92 -25.70
CA VAL A 105 -6.90 -9.75 -25.12
C VAL A 105 -7.20 -9.63 -23.61
N ILE A 106 -8.44 -9.89 -23.17
CA ILE A 106 -8.79 -9.87 -21.74
C ILE A 106 -8.08 -10.98 -20.96
N ALA A 107 -7.90 -12.17 -21.54
CA ALA A 107 -7.15 -13.25 -20.92
C ALA A 107 -5.64 -12.92 -20.78
N GLN A 108 -5.04 -12.28 -21.78
CA GLN A 108 -3.66 -11.80 -21.71
C GLN A 108 -3.49 -10.65 -20.71
N LEU A 109 -4.45 -9.72 -20.63
CA LEU A 109 -4.47 -8.66 -19.63
C LEU A 109 -4.60 -9.23 -18.20
N GLU A 110 -5.47 -10.22 -18.00
CA GLU A 110 -5.56 -10.99 -16.75
C GLU A 110 -4.21 -11.63 -16.38
N LEU A 111 -3.48 -12.18 -17.35
CA LEU A 111 -2.16 -12.78 -17.15
C LEU A 111 -1.10 -11.74 -16.77
N LEU A 112 -1.04 -10.61 -17.49
CA LEU A 112 -0.13 -9.49 -17.19
C LEU A 112 -0.33 -8.97 -15.76
N LEU A 113 -1.58 -8.67 -15.38
CA LEU A 113 -1.90 -8.14 -14.05
C LEU A 113 -1.61 -9.14 -12.91
N ARG A 114 -1.60 -10.45 -13.20
CA ARG A 114 -1.15 -11.51 -12.26
C ARG A 114 0.37 -11.51 -12.08
N TYR A 115 1.15 -11.36 -13.15
CA TYR A 115 2.61 -11.19 -13.05
C TYR A 115 2.98 -9.91 -12.30
N VAL A 116 2.35 -8.78 -12.61
CA VAL A 116 2.53 -7.51 -11.87
C VAL A 116 2.30 -7.69 -10.36
N ASN A 117 1.23 -8.39 -9.96
CA ASN A 117 0.96 -8.68 -8.55
C ASN A 117 2.02 -9.59 -7.90
N ARG A 118 2.52 -10.61 -8.62
CA ARG A 118 3.61 -11.49 -8.19
C ARG A 118 4.90 -10.70 -7.95
N PHE A 119 5.22 -9.77 -8.84
CA PHE A 119 6.47 -9.04 -8.80
C PHE A 119 6.47 -7.86 -7.82
N TYR A 120 5.32 -7.23 -7.55
CA TYR A 120 5.17 -6.37 -6.36
C TYR A 120 5.39 -7.15 -5.05
N LYS A 121 4.86 -8.37 -4.94
CA LYS A 121 5.13 -9.23 -3.77
C LYS A 121 6.60 -9.62 -3.64
N ARG A 122 7.29 -9.90 -4.76
CA ARG A 122 8.76 -10.07 -4.75
C ARG A 122 9.46 -8.81 -4.23
N GLN A 123 9.07 -7.62 -4.68
CA GLN A 123 9.76 -6.36 -4.34
C GLN A 123 9.85 -6.13 -2.83
N PHE A 124 8.79 -6.43 -2.06
CA PHE A 124 8.83 -6.38 -0.59
C PHE A 124 9.78 -7.44 0.03
N ILE A 125 9.87 -8.63 -0.57
CA ILE A 125 10.71 -9.73 -0.08
C ILE A 125 12.20 -9.51 -0.40
N THR A 126 12.54 -8.97 -1.57
CA THR A 126 13.93 -8.71 -1.96
C THR A 126 14.47 -7.43 -1.35
N ARG A 127 13.65 -6.36 -1.24
CA ARG A 127 14.03 -5.10 -0.58
C ARG A 127 13.79 -5.13 0.93
N LYS A 128 14.13 -6.24 1.61
CA LYS A 128 13.91 -6.42 3.06
C LYS A 128 14.47 -5.29 3.92
N VAL A 129 15.66 -4.77 3.62
CA VAL A 129 16.29 -3.68 4.39
C VAL A 129 15.43 -2.40 4.33
N VAL A 130 15.02 -1.98 3.13
CA VAL A 130 14.15 -0.81 2.93
C VAL A 130 12.74 -1.04 3.52
N SER A 131 12.23 -2.26 3.41
CA SER A 131 10.92 -2.62 3.95
C SER A 131 10.92 -2.59 5.49
N ASN A 132 12.03 -3.03 6.11
CA ASN A 132 12.24 -2.93 7.55
C ASN A 132 12.46 -1.49 8.04
N ASP A 133 13.15 -0.63 7.28
CA ASP A 133 13.24 0.82 7.57
C ASP A 133 11.84 1.46 7.63
N ILE A 134 10.99 1.15 6.63
CA ILE A 134 9.61 1.65 6.58
C ILE A 134 8.80 1.16 7.78
N LEU A 135 8.98 -0.10 8.23
CA LEU A 135 8.35 -0.62 9.45
C LEU A 135 8.87 0.09 10.71
N GLN A 136 10.19 0.23 10.89
CA GLN A 136 10.79 0.89 12.06
C GLN A 136 10.40 2.36 12.14
N ARG A 137 10.30 3.06 11.00
CA ARG A 137 9.81 4.44 10.94
C ARG A 137 8.29 4.53 11.17
N THR A 138 7.51 3.54 10.71
CA THR A 138 6.09 3.41 11.09
C THR A 138 5.93 3.27 12.60
N GLU A 139 6.82 2.51 13.26
CA GLU A 139 6.85 2.36 14.72
C GLU A 139 7.18 3.68 15.42
N SER A 140 8.25 4.37 15.03
CA SER A 140 8.60 5.69 15.59
C SER A 140 7.45 6.68 15.43
N ILE A 141 6.90 6.86 14.22
CA ILE A 141 5.80 7.79 13.95
C ILE A 141 4.58 7.51 14.84
N LEU A 142 4.27 6.23 15.10
CA LEU A 142 3.17 5.85 15.98
C LEU A 142 3.47 6.05 17.47
N ASP A 143 4.67 5.72 17.94
CA ASP A 143 5.06 6.00 19.33
C ASP A 143 5.14 7.51 19.58
N ASP A 144 5.69 8.28 18.65
CA ASP A 144 5.74 9.74 18.74
C ASP A 144 4.34 10.36 18.77
N TYR A 145 3.39 9.84 17.98
CA TYR A 145 2.00 10.32 17.96
C TYR A 145 1.22 9.97 19.24
N LEU A 146 1.43 8.77 19.78
CA LEU A 146 0.71 8.27 20.97
C LEU A 146 1.34 8.73 22.30
N ASN A 147 2.63 9.07 22.33
CA ASN A 147 3.29 9.58 23.53
C ASN A 147 3.28 11.12 23.61
N ASN A 148 3.50 11.85 22.50
CA ASN A 148 3.64 13.32 22.52
C ASN A 148 2.29 14.07 22.41
N GLN A 149 1.21 13.50 22.95
CA GLN A 149 -0.13 14.12 23.03
C GLN A 149 -0.77 14.60 21.70
N LEU A 150 -0.21 14.26 20.52
CA LEU A 150 -0.81 14.59 19.22
C LEU A 150 -2.22 13.99 19.07
N SER A 151 -2.46 12.85 19.73
CA SER A 151 -3.76 12.20 19.83
C SER A 151 -4.85 13.09 20.47
N LEU A 152 -4.50 14.00 21.41
CA LEU A 152 -5.44 14.95 22.02
C LEU A 152 -5.84 16.09 21.07
N GLN A 153 -5.02 16.38 20.06
CA GLN A 153 -5.26 17.49 19.11
C GLN A 153 -5.86 17.02 17.78
N HIS A 154 -5.60 15.76 17.40
CA HIS A 154 -5.91 15.22 16.08
C HIS A 154 -6.71 13.89 16.11
N GLY A 155 -7.04 13.37 17.30
CA GLY A 155 -7.77 12.11 17.46
C GLY A 155 -6.89 10.88 17.18
N LEU A 156 -7.50 9.77 16.81
CA LEU A 156 -6.78 8.51 16.54
C LEU A 156 -5.85 8.63 15.31
N PRO A 157 -4.62 8.09 15.35
CA PRO A 157 -3.72 8.10 14.20
C PRO A 157 -4.32 7.34 13.01
N THR A 158 -4.21 7.93 11.82
CA THR A 158 -4.79 7.36 10.58
C THR A 158 -3.72 6.73 9.69
N VAL A 159 -4.12 5.79 8.83
CA VAL A 159 -3.20 5.21 7.82
C VAL A 159 -2.66 6.30 6.89
N GLN A 160 -3.49 7.30 6.54
CA GLN A 160 -3.09 8.39 5.66
C GLN A 160 -1.99 9.25 6.29
N TYR A 161 -2.18 9.68 7.56
CA TYR A 161 -1.17 10.47 8.28
C TYR A 161 0.21 9.80 8.28
N ILE A 162 0.27 8.49 8.57
CA ILE A 162 1.54 7.75 8.60
C ILE A 162 2.14 7.65 7.18
N ALA A 163 1.31 7.38 6.18
CA ALA A 163 1.73 7.30 4.78
C ALA A 163 2.29 8.65 4.28
N ASP A 164 1.67 9.77 4.64
CA ASP A 164 2.13 11.12 4.33
C ASP A 164 3.50 11.43 4.96
N GLN A 165 3.68 11.11 6.25
CA GLN A 165 4.98 11.27 6.94
C GLN A 165 6.09 10.41 6.32
N LEU A 166 5.75 9.20 5.85
CA LEU A 166 6.66 8.30 5.17
C LEU A 166 6.88 8.63 3.67
N LYS A 167 6.02 9.47 3.08
CA LYS A 167 5.98 9.86 1.66
C LYS A 167 5.68 8.69 0.70
N ILE A 168 4.73 7.85 1.10
CA ILE A 168 4.24 6.65 0.39
C ILE A 168 2.72 6.68 0.33
N SER A 169 2.09 5.83 -0.49
CA SER A 169 0.64 5.69 -0.51
C SER A 169 0.14 4.85 0.66
N ALA A 170 -1.07 5.16 1.15
CA ALA A 170 -1.75 4.37 2.19
C ALA A 170 -1.99 2.91 1.76
N GLY A 171 -2.10 2.66 0.44
CA GLY A 171 -2.15 1.33 -0.16
C GLY A 171 -0.81 0.59 -0.04
N TYR A 172 0.29 1.20 -0.49
CA TYR A 172 1.62 0.61 -0.44
C TYR A 172 2.05 0.30 1.00
N LEU A 173 1.83 1.22 1.95
CA LEU A 173 2.05 0.96 3.38
C LEU A 173 1.25 -0.24 3.90
N SER A 174 -0.03 -0.36 3.48
CA SER A 174 -0.90 -1.46 3.91
C SER A 174 -0.49 -2.81 3.35
N ASP A 175 0.02 -2.87 2.12
CA ASP A 175 0.45 -4.09 1.46
C ASP A 175 1.88 -4.49 1.88
N LEU A 176 2.77 -3.52 2.12
CA LEU A 176 4.10 -3.70 2.70
C LEU A 176 4.02 -4.32 4.10
N LEU A 177 3.23 -3.73 5.00
CA LEU A 177 3.04 -4.27 6.35
C LEU A 177 2.41 -5.67 6.30
N ARG A 178 1.45 -5.91 5.39
CA ARG A 178 0.87 -7.26 5.22
C ARG A 178 1.92 -8.26 4.74
N SER A 179 2.89 -7.84 3.93
CA SER A 179 3.99 -8.69 3.45
C SER A 179 5.10 -8.94 4.47
N LEU A 180 5.28 -8.07 5.47
CA LEU A 180 6.31 -8.22 6.51
C LEU A 180 5.79 -8.92 7.77
N ILE A 181 4.64 -8.46 8.28
CA ILE A 181 4.12 -8.81 9.62
C ILE A 181 2.70 -9.41 9.57
N GLY A 182 2.18 -9.71 8.37
CA GLY A 182 0.87 -10.32 8.17
C GLY A 182 -0.34 -9.40 8.43
N GLN A 183 -0.11 -8.14 8.82
CA GLN A 183 -1.15 -7.18 9.22
C GLN A 183 -1.17 -5.99 8.27
N ASN A 184 -2.36 -5.53 7.87
CA ASN A 184 -2.46 -4.25 7.15
C ASN A 184 -2.27 -3.06 8.10
N ALA A 185 -2.02 -1.86 7.55
CA ALA A 185 -1.74 -0.66 8.34
C ALA A 185 -2.84 -0.34 9.37
N GLN A 186 -4.12 -0.43 9.01
CA GLN A 186 -5.22 -0.17 9.97
C GLN A 186 -5.28 -1.21 11.09
N GLN A 187 -4.95 -2.48 10.81
CA GLN A 187 -4.84 -3.51 11.85
C GLN A 187 -3.66 -3.23 12.77
N TYR A 188 -2.52 -2.86 12.22
CA TYR A 188 -1.28 -2.58 12.95
C TYR A 188 -1.44 -1.36 13.87
N ILE A 189 -1.97 -0.24 13.37
CA ILE A 189 -2.28 0.96 14.15
C ILE A 189 -3.20 0.63 15.35
N ARG A 190 -4.30 -0.09 15.10
CA ARG A 190 -5.23 -0.52 16.17
C ARG A 190 -4.54 -1.39 17.22
N ASN A 191 -3.62 -2.25 16.81
CA ASN A 191 -2.86 -3.09 17.74
C ASN A 191 -1.90 -2.24 18.59
N LYS A 192 -1.15 -1.30 17.98
CA LYS A 192 -0.26 -0.37 18.69
C LYS A 192 -1.02 0.51 19.71
N ILE A 193 -2.23 0.99 19.36
CA ILE A 193 -3.11 1.73 20.29
C ILE A 193 -3.51 0.84 21.48
N ILE A 194 -3.82 -0.44 21.27
CA ILE A 194 -4.17 -1.36 22.36
C ILE A 194 -2.95 -1.70 23.24
N GLU A 195 -1.75 -1.86 22.67
CA GLU A 195 -0.54 -2.03 23.50
C GLU A 195 -0.24 -0.78 24.34
N LYS A 196 -0.42 0.44 23.79
CA LYS A 196 -0.32 1.68 24.58
C LYS A 196 -1.43 1.83 25.63
N ALA A 197 -2.65 1.34 25.35
CA ALA A 197 -3.71 1.26 26.36
C ALA A 197 -3.31 0.31 27.51
N LYS A 198 -2.73 -0.86 27.23
CA LYS A 198 -2.21 -1.77 28.27
C LYS A 198 -1.13 -1.09 29.11
N GLU A 199 -0.14 -0.47 28.46
CA GLU A 199 0.96 0.27 29.10
C GLU A 199 0.43 1.34 30.09
N ARG A 200 -0.57 2.12 29.69
CA ARG A 200 -1.21 3.10 30.59
C ARG A 200 -2.03 2.43 31.70
N LEU A 201 -2.75 1.34 31.40
CA LEU A 201 -3.56 0.61 32.38
C LEU A 201 -2.72 -0.02 33.52
N THR A 202 -1.51 -0.51 33.23
CA THR A 202 -0.61 -1.13 34.23
C THR A 202 0.33 -0.14 34.90
N ASN A 203 0.70 0.96 34.25
CA ASN A 203 1.77 1.85 34.73
C ASN A 203 1.25 3.20 35.27
N THR A 204 -0.07 3.42 35.29
CA THR A 204 -0.67 4.67 35.79
C THR A 204 -2.01 4.40 36.50
N ASP A 205 -2.34 5.25 37.47
CA ASP A 205 -3.63 5.23 38.20
C ASP A 205 -4.82 5.80 37.38
N LEU A 206 -4.55 6.32 36.16
CA LEU A 206 -5.56 6.98 35.31
C LEU A 206 -6.78 6.09 35.09
N THR A 207 -7.97 6.70 35.05
CA THR A 207 -9.20 5.98 34.73
C THR A 207 -9.22 5.54 33.27
N VAL A 208 -10.02 4.52 32.96
CA VAL A 208 -10.27 4.06 31.57
C VAL A 208 -10.82 5.19 30.69
N ALA A 209 -11.47 6.20 31.27
CA ALA A 209 -11.94 7.37 30.55
C ALA A 209 -10.78 8.31 30.17
N GLU A 210 -9.92 8.65 31.12
CA GLU A 210 -8.74 9.49 30.87
C GLU A 210 -7.78 8.84 29.85
N ILE A 211 -7.50 7.54 30.00
CA ILE A 211 -6.67 6.79 29.05
C ILE A 211 -7.29 6.77 27.64
N ALA A 212 -8.62 6.72 27.53
CA ALA A 212 -9.28 6.82 26.23
C ALA A 212 -9.14 8.21 25.60
N TYR A 213 -9.28 9.28 26.39
CA TYR A 213 -9.08 10.64 25.89
C TYR A 213 -7.60 10.91 25.52
N GLU A 214 -6.63 10.50 26.35
CA GLU A 214 -5.19 10.58 26.02
C GLU A 214 -4.85 9.90 24.69
N LEU A 215 -5.43 8.73 24.43
CA LEU A 215 -5.24 7.97 23.19
C LEU A 215 -6.05 8.52 22.00
N GLY A 216 -6.79 9.63 22.15
CA GLY A 216 -7.50 10.30 21.06
C GLY A 216 -8.89 9.71 20.72
N PHE A 217 -9.53 8.99 21.64
CA PHE A 217 -10.92 8.54 21.48
C PHE A 217 -11.90 9.63 21.95
N GLU A 218 -12.84 10.03 21.08
CA GLU A 218 -13.94 10.94 21.43
C GLU A 218 -14.85 10.40 22.55
N HIS A 219 -14.94 9.07 22.67
CA HIS A 219 -15.85 8.36 23.59
C HIS A 219 -15.13 7.16 24.23
N PRO A 220 -15.01 7.06 25.57
CA PRO A 220 -14.33 5.95 26.26
C PRO A 220 -14.89 4.55 25.96
N GLN A 221 -16.18 4.47 25.62
CA GLN A 221 -16.83 3.23 25.20
C GLN A 221 -16.20 2.64 23.93
N SER A 222 -15.63 3.48 23.06
CA SER A 222 -14.91 3.05 21.85
C SER A 222 -13.59 2.38 22.16
N LEU A 223 -12.82 2.86 23.14
CA LEU A 223 -11.63 2.16 23.65
C LEU A 223 -12.04 0.81 24.24
N SER A 224 -13.00 0.79 25.18
CA SER A 224 -13.45 -0.45 25.83
C SER A 224 -13.95 -1.51 24.85
N LYS A 225 -14.66 -1.10 23.78
CA LYS A 225 -15.09 -1.98 22.70
C LYS A 225 -13.92 -2.51 21.87
N MET A 226 -12.97 -1.64 21.48
CA MET A 226 -11.79 -2.06 20.69
C MET A 226 -10.88 -2.99 21.51
N PHE A 227 -10.66 -2.66 22.78
CA PHE A 227 -9.83 -3.42 23.72
C PHE A 227 -10.40 -4.83 23.91
N ARG A 228 -11.70 -4.97 24.22
CA ARG A 228 -12.34 -6.29 24.37
C ARG A 228 -12.34 -7.12 23.10
N VAL A 229 -12.48 -6.51 21.92
CA VAL A 229 -12.36 -7.18 20.61
C VAL A 229 -10.91 -7.62 20.31
N ARG A 230 -9.90 -7.09 21.01
CA ARG A 230 -8.48 -7.45 20.83
C ARG A 230 -7.89 -8.35 21.92
N THR A 231 -8.36 -8.25 23.16
CA THR A 231 -7.79 -8.97 24.32
C THR A 231 -8.75 -10.00 24.92
N GLY A 232 -10.05 -9.96 24.57
CA GLY A 232 -11.11 -10.74 25.21
C GLY A 232 -11.66 -10.13 26.50
N LEU A 233 -10.85 -9.32 27.20
CA LEU A 233 -11.17 -8.65 28.47
C LEU A 233 -11.57 -7.18 28.25
N SER A 234 -12.34 -6.59 29.16
CA SER A 234 -12.45 -5.13 29.25
C SER A 234 -11.17 -4.50 29.82
N PRO A 235 -10.95 -3.18 29.66
CA PRO A 235 -9.81 -2.48 30.27
C PRO A 235 -9.72 -2.65 31.80
N VAL A 236 -10.86 -2.76 32.50
CA VAL A 236 -10.91 -2.96 33.95
C VAL A 236 -10.53 -4.40 34.31
N GLU A 237 -11.17 -5.40 33.68
CA GLU A 237 -10.80 -6.81 33.87
C GLU A 237 -9.31 -7.09 33.55
N PHE A 238 -8.72 -6.32 32.64
CA PHE A 238 -7.29 -6.36 32.36
C PHE A 238 -6.44 -5.72 33.46
N ARG A 239 -6.75 -4.49 33.92
CA ARG A 239 -6.01 -3.84 35.03
C ARG A 239 -6.01 -4.74 36.28
N ASN A 240 -7.18 -5.21 36.68
CA ASN A 240 -7.39 -6.09 37.84
C ASN A 240 -6.72 -7.48 37.71
N SER A 241 -6.00 -7.77 36.61
CA SER A 241 -5.17 -8.98 36.46
C SER A 241 -3.67 -8.74 36.71
N PHE A 242 -3.28 -7.51 37.08
CA PHE A 242 -1.94 -7.10 37.50
C PHE A 242 -1.91 -6.47 38.91
N GLU A 243 -3.05 -6.50 39.63
CA GLU A 243 -3.23 -6.08 41.02
C GLU A 243 -3.20 -7.30 41.98
#